data_AF-A0A3M1B8F5-F1
#
_entry.id   AF-A0A3M1B8F5-F1
#
_cell.length_a   1.000
_cell.length_b   1.000
_cell.length_c   1.000
_cell.angle_alpha   90.00
_cell.angle_beta   90.00
_cell.angle_gamma   90.00
#
_symmetry.space_group_name_H-M   'P 1'
#
loop_
_entity.id
_entity.type
_entity.pdbx_description
1 polymer ?
#
loop_
_entity_poly.entity_id
_entity_poly.type
_entity_poly.pdbx_seq_one_letter_code
_entity_poly.pdbx_strand_id
1 'polypeptide(L)'
;KQAPLDHLAVWALFGTLPKAEYTVLFDFHAAHKPFSAKFAQKAYQEIPGWEEKITRHLVEVFPALQGAKASIRPVGQENWTGFIEWPGKTPISIEYFGDGARHVLKVLAVLTAMAERVDENHPGLFLWEDPELFMHPASLQRLLQQVMQLVEEKPIQVFLSSQSLETVALLTHYFHKKAINGSEELRAFRLNLEGGNLYAATFHFENLVTWLDQGMDPRFLGVVDLPFSYRYNIAEASTLEEDI
;
A
#
# COMPACT_ATOMS: atom_id res chain seq x y z
N LYS A 1 -26.12 1.20 28.08
CA LYS A 1 -24.97 2.08 27.74
C LYS A 1 -23.79 1.17 27.45
N GLN A 2 -23.49 0.91 26.18
CA GLN A 2 -22.30 0.17 25.78
C GLN A 2 -21.09 1.09 26.01
N ALA A 3 -20.05 0.56 26.64
CA ALA A 3 -18.77 1.24 26.74
C ALA A 3 -18.21 1.48 25.32
N PRO A 4 -17.56 2.62 25.06
CA PRO A 4 -16.89 2.84 23.78
C PRO A 4 -15.84 1.75 23.56
N LEU A 5 -15.72 1.28 22.32
CA LEU A 5 -14.66 0.39 21.85
C LEU A 5 -13.32 1.16 21.88
N ASP A 6 -12.74 1.34 23.07
CA ASP A 6 -11.48 2.08 23.28
C ASP A 6 -10.22 1.24 23.02
N HIS A 7 -10.34 0.08 22.39
CA HIS A 7 -9.22 -0.79 22.08
C HIS A 7 -9.31 -1.25 20.62
N LEU A 8 -8.73 -0.47 19.71
CA LEU A 8 -8.24 -1.05 18.46
C LEU A 8 -7.26 -2.15 18.88
N ALA A 9 -7.56 -3.41 18.57
CA ALA A 9 -6.71 -4.54 18.92
C ALA A 9 -5.34 -4.36 18.24
N VAL A 10 -4.30 -4.06 19.03
CA VAL A 10 -2.93 -3.98 18.54
C VAL A 10 -2.25 -5.32 18.77
N TRP A 11 -1.67 -5.89 17.71
CA TRP A 11 -0.95 -7.15 17.76
C TRP A 11 0.56 -6.87 17.78
N ALA A 12 1.23 -7.20 18.88
CA ALA A 12 2.69 -7.28 18.93
C ALA A 12 3.08 -8.62 19.56
N LEU A 13 3.76 -9.48 18.79
CA LEU A 13 4.35 -10.72 19.33
C LEU A 13 5.69 -10.44 20.01
N PHE A 14 6.44 -9.45 19.52
CA PHE A 14 7.71 -8.94 20.05
C PHE A 14 7.89 -7.46 19.64
N GLY A 15 8.66 -6.66 20.40
CA GLY A 15 8.97 -5.26 20.07
C GLY A 15 8.23 -4.19 20.90
N THR A 16 8.51 -2.92 20.63
CA THR A 16 7.88 -1.77 21.29
C THR A 16 6.62 -1.35 20.55
N LEU A 17 5.51 -1.15 21.26
CA LEU A 17 4.25 -0.71 20.66
C LEU A 17 4.39 0.71 20.06
N PRO A 18 4.01 0.91 18.79
CA PRO A 18 3.95 2.23 18.17
C PRO A 18 2.99 3.14 18.93
N LYS A 19 3.41 4.39 19.20
CA LYS A 19 2.48 5.42 19.70
C LYS A 19 1.48 5.76 18.60
N ALA A 20 0.29 6.23 18.99
CA ALA A 20 -0.78 6.58 18.05
C ALA A 20 -0.34 7.57 16.93
N GLU A 21 0.65 8.43 17.19
CA GLU A 21 1.21 9.37 16.21
C GLU A 21 2.14 8.76 15.16
N TYR A 22 2.50 7.47 15.33
CA TYR A 22 3.26 6.63 14.39
C TYR A 22 2.41 5.48 13.84
N THR A 23 1.10 5.49 14.09
CA THR A 23 0.15 4.52 13.55
C THR A 23 -0.75 5.19 12.51
N VAL A 24 -0.85 4.59 11.33
CA VAL A 24 -1.75 5.04 10.26
C VAL A 24 -2.65 3.89 9.85
N LEU A 25 -3.96 4.14 9.87
CA LEU A 25 -4.95 3.34 9.15
C LEU A 25 -5.29 4.04 7.85
N PHE A 26 -5.13 3.32 6.74
CA PHE A 26 -5.48 3.79 5.41
C PHE A 26 -6.50 2.85 4.80
N ASP A 27 -7.73 3.34 4.64
CA ASP A 27 -8.84 2.66 4.01
C ASP A 27 -9.37 3.48 2.82
N PHE A 28 -10.41 2.99 2.16
CA PHE A 28 -11.01 3.72 1.04
C PHE A 28 -11.61 5.07 1.47
N HIS A 29 -12.04 5.24 2.73
CA HIS A 29 -12.51 6.53 3.22
C HIS A 29 -11.36 7.55 3.33
N ALA A 30 -10.19 7.11 3.80
CA ALA A 30 -8.97 7.94 3.86
C ALA A 30 -8.56 8.42 2.45
N ALA A 31 -8.67 7.56 1.44
CA ALA A 31 -8.42 7.92 0.05
C ALA A 31 -9.35 9.03 -0.48
N HIS A 32 -10.56 9.19 0.09
CA HIS A 32 -11.54 10.20 -0.34
C HIS A 32 -11.57 11.45 0.53
N LYS A 33 -10.97 11.43 1.73
CA LYS A 33 -10.91 12.60 2.61
C LYS A 33 -9.76 13.54 2.24
N PRO A 34 -9.92 14.87 2.36
CA PRO A 34 -8.80 15.78 2.24
C PRO A 34 -7.78 15.53 3.35
N PHE A 35 -6.53 15.95 3.13
CA PHE A 35 -5.56 15.99 4.22
C PHE A 35 -5.98 17.04 5.23
N SER A 36 -5.84 16.74 6.53
CA SER A 36 -6.01 17.76 7.56
C SER A 36 -4.90 18.79 7.47
N ALA A 37 -5.24 20.06 7.73
CA ALA A 37 -4.24 21.14 7.78
C ALA A 37 -3.09 20.84 8.75
N LYS A 38 -3.40 20.25 9.92
CA LYS A 38 -2.39 19.87 10.91
C LYS A 38 -1.38 18.87 10.34
N PHE A 39 -1.84 17.83 9.64
CA PHE A 39 -0.95 16.84 9.03
C PHE A 39 -0.10 17.48 7.93
N ALA A 40 -0.72 18.15 6.96
CA ALA A 40 -0.02 18.71 5.82
C ALA A 40 1.02 19.74 6.24
N GLN A 41 0.66 20.69 7.12
CA GLN A 41 1.58 21.71 7.64
C GLN A 41 2.76 21.09 8.38
N LYS A 42 2.51 20.09 9.25
CA LYS A 42 3.56 19.40 9.98
C LYS A 42 4.53 18.69 9.02
N ALA A 43 3.99 17.97 8.03
CA ALA A 43 4.81 17.29 7.05
C ALA A 43 5.67 18.26 6.23
N TYR A 44 5.12 19.39 5.78
CA TYR A 44 5.88 20.45 5.10
C TYR A 44 7.01 21.04 5.94
N GLN A 45 6.76 21.23 7.23
CA GLN A 45 7.72 21.88 8.13
C GLN A 45 8.84 20.92 8.55
N GLU A 46 8.52 19.65 8.76
CA GLU A 46 9.43 18.69 9.38
C GLU A 46 10.17 17.80 8.37
N ILE A 47 9.65 17.63 7.15
CA ILE A 47 10.20 16.68 6.18
C ILE A 47 10.81 17.42 4.98
N PRO A 48 12.15 17.51 4.89
CA PRO A 48 12.82 18.13 3.77
C PRO A 48 12.47 17.43 2.45
N GLY A 49 12.00 18.21 1.49
CA GLY A 49 11.67 17.73 0.14
C GLY A 49 10.51 16.74 0.09
N TRP A 50 9.52 16.86 0.98
CA TRP A 50 8.39 15.92 1.07
C TRP A 50 7.66 15.75 -0.26
N GLU A 51 7.31 16.85 -0.93
CA GLU A 51 6.65 16.84 -2.25
C GLU A 51 7.51 16.16 -3.33
N GLU A 52 8.83 16.40 -3.33
CA GLU A 52 9.78 15.81 -4.28
C GLU A 52 9.90 14.29 -4.08
N LYS A 53 9.90 13.83 -2.82
CA LYS A 53 9.87 12.41 -2.48
C LYS A 53 8.57 11.75 -2.96
N ILE A 54 7.42 12.36 -2.68
CA ILE A 54 6.12 11.89 -3.18
C ILE A 54 6.13 11.82 -4.71
N THR A 55 6.59 12.88 -5.37
CA THR A 55 6.65 12.97 -6.84
C THR A 55 7.44 11.81 -7.43
N ARG A 56 8.60 11.50 -6.86
CA ARG A 56 9.46 10.40 -7.31
C ARG A 56 8.70 9.08 -7.32
N HIS A 57 8.09 8.72 -6.19
CA HIS A 57 7.31 7.47 -6.10
C HIS A 57 6.07 7.49 -6.99
N LEU A 58 5.39 8.63 -7.11
CA LEU A 58 4.19 8.77 -7.92
C LEU A 58 4.46 8.52 -9.42
N VAL A 59 5.58 9.01 -9.93
CA VAL A 59 6.00 8.80 -11.33
C VAL A 59 6.35 7.33 -11.60
N GLU A 60 6.93 6.63 -10.63
CA GLU A 60 7.17 5.18 -10.74
C GLU A 60 5.85 4.39 -10.82
N VAL A 61 4.80 4.83 -10.11
CA VAL A 61 3.47 4.20 -10.22
C VAL A 61 2.79 4.55 -11.54
N PHE A 62 2.86 5.83 -11.94
CA PHE A 62 2.27 6.36 -13.16
C PHE A 62 3.33 7.01 -14.05
N PRO A 63 4.00 6.23 -14.93
CA PRO A 63 5.01 6.77 -15.86
C PRO A 63 4.48 7.88 -16.78
N ALA A 64 3.17 7.94 -17.02
CA ALA A 64 2.53 9.04 -17.75
C ALA A 64 2.66 10.41 -17.06
N LEU A 65 3.02 10.44 -15.77
CA LEU A 65 3.29 11.66 -15.01
C LEU A 65 4.76 12.09 -15.08
N GLN A 66 5.59 11.46 -15.92
CA GLN A 66 6.99 11.86 -16.09
C GLN A 66 7.10 13.37 -16.36
N GLY A 67 7.99 14.05 -15.63
CA GLY A 67 8.20 15.50 -15.71
C GLY A 67 7.15 16.34 -14.97
N ALA A 68 6.19 15.72 -14.29
CA ALA A 68 5.29 16.41 -13.37
C ALA A 68 5.91 16.56 -11.97
N LYS A 69 5.39 17.50 -11.19
CA LYS A 69 5.57 17.63 -9.74
C LYS A 69 4.23 17.41 -9.04
N ALA A 70 4.22 16.58 -8.00
CA ALA A 70 3.12 16.51 -7.05
C ALA A 70 3.28 17.62 -6.01
N SER A 71 2.21 18.35 -5.73
CA SER A 71 2.17 19.36 -4.67
C SER A 71 0.95 19.17 -3.77
N ILE A 72 1.04 19.57 -2.49
CA ILE A 72 -0.09 19.48 -1.54
C ILE A 72 -0.42 20.89 -1.04
N ARG A 73 -1.61 21.41 -1.33
CA ARG A 73 -1.94 22.82 -1.09
C ARG A 73 -3.28 22.96 -0.35
N PRO A 74 -3.47 24.06 0.40
CA PRO A 74 -4.73 24.30 1.09
C PRO A 74 -5.86 24.54 0.09
N VAL A 75 -7.03 23.95 0.37
CA VAL A 75 -8.31 24.20 -0.30
C VAL A 75 -9.31 24.58 0.79
N GLY A 76 -9.22 25.83 1.24
CA GLY A 76 -9.92 26.33 2.41
C GLY A 76 -9.04 26.39 3.66
N GLN A 77 -9.66 26.57 4.83
CA GLN A 77 -8.94 26.77 6.09
C GLN A 77 -8.44 25.46 6.72
N GLU A 78 -9.24 24.38 6.64
CA GLU A 78 -8.96 23.12 7.36
C GLU A 78 -8.49 21.98 6.46
N ASN A 79 -8.68 22.11 5.15
CA ASN A 79 -8.51 21.03 4.18
C ASN A 79 -7.36 21.32 3.22
N TRP A 80 -6.58 20.29 2.92
CA TRP A 80 -5.50 20.32 1.94
C TRP A 80 -5.71 19.19 0.93
N THR A 81 -5.37 19.44 -0.33
CA THR A 81 -5.44 18.43 -1.40
C THR A 81 -4.19 18.44 -2.27
N GLY A 82 -4.05 17.38 -3.06
CA GLY A 82 -2.98 17.19 -4.01
C GLY A 82 -3.21 17.90 -5.34
N PHE A 83 -2.15 18.35 -5.98
CA PHE A 83 -2.12 18.84 -7.34
C PHE A 83 -0.97 18.20 -8.12
N ILE A 84 -1.17 18.01 -9.41
CA ILE A 84 -0.16 17.57 -10.36
C ILE A 84 0.18 18.73 -11.29
N GLU A 85 1.47 19.02 -11.43
CA GLU A 85 1.98 20.24 -12.07
C GLU A 85 3.02 19.91 -13.11
N TRP A 86 2.85 20.41 -14.33
CA TRP A 86 3.89 20.37 -15.35
C TRP A 86 4.47 21.77 -15.58
N PRO A 87 5.75 21.88 -15.99
CA PRO A 87 6.35 23.16 -16.33
C PRO A 87 5.50 23.94 -17.35
N GLY A 88 5.14 25.18 -17.00
CA GLY A 88 4.37 26.07 -17.87
C GLY A 88 2.88 25.73 -18.01
N LYS A 89 2.33 24.80 -17.23
CA LYS A 89 0.90 24.44 -17.25
C LYS A 89 0.21 24.79 -15.93
N THR A 90 -1.10 25.00 -16.00
CA THR A 90 -1.94 25.18 -14.80
C THR A 90 -1.94 23.88 -13.97
N PRO A 91 -1.71 23.97 -12.65
CA PRO A 91 -1.85 22.83 -11.74
C PRO A 91 -3.24 22.19 -11.84
N ILE A 92 -3.28 20.85 -11.94
CA ILE A 92 -4.52 20.10 -11.98
C ILE A 92 -4.70 19.40 -10.63
N SER A 93 -5.82 19.64 -9.96
CA SER A 93 -6.15 18.94 -8.71
C SER A 93 -6.19 17.43 -8.94
N ILE A 94 -5.65 16.66 -7.99
CA ILE A 94 -5.68 15.20 -8.01
C ILE A 94 -7.11 14.65 -8.08
N GLU A 95 -8.09 15.45 -7.63
CA GLU A 95 -9.53 15.15 -7.72
C GLU A 95 -10.03 14.93 -9.15
N TYR A 96 -9.29 15.40 -10.16
CA TYR A 96 -9.64 15.22 -11.58
C TYR A 96 -8.95 14.02 -12.26
N PHE A 97 -8.08 13.28 -11.58
CA PHE A 97 -7.32 12.16 -12.17
C PHE A 97 -7.97 10.77 -11.93
N GLY A 98 -9.07 10.72 -11.16
CA GLY A 98 -9.76 9.49 -10.79
C GLY A 98 -9.26 8.86 -9.49
N ASP A 99 -10.01 7.87 -9.00
CA ASP A 99 -9.89 7.33 -7.64
C ASP A 99 -8.53 6.65 -7.39
N GLY A 100 -8.03 5.89 -8.36
CA GLY A 100 -6.72 5.24 -8.24
C GLY A 100 -5.56 6.25 -8.10
N ALA A 101 -5.58 7.35 -8.85
CA ALA A 101 -4.56 8.39 -8.73
C ALA A 101 -4.63 9.12 -7.38
N ARG A 102 -5.84 9.42 -6.90
CA ARG A 102 -6.07 9.97 -5.56
C ARG A 102 -5.54 9.05 -4.46
N HIS A 103 -5.86 7.76 -4.56
CA HIS A 103 -5.43 6.74 -3.60
C HIS A 103 -3.91 6.67 -3.54
N VAL A 104 -3.25 6.50 -4.69
CA VAL A 104 -1.77 6.43 -4.78
C VAL A 104 -1.12 7.67 -4.18
N LEU A 105 -1.55 8.87 -4.56
CA LEU A 105 -0.96 10.10 -4.04
C LEU A 105 -1.07 10.15 -2.51
N LYS A 106 -2.23 9.80 -1.95
CA LYS A 106 -2.49 9.89 -0.51
C LYS A 106 -1.74 8.83 0.28
N VAL A 107 -1.70 7.58 -0.19
CA VAL A 107 -0.88 6.53 0.42
C VAL A 107 0.58 6.95 0.43
N LEU A 108 1.12 7.37 -0.72
CA LEU A 108 2.52 7.78 -0.82
C LEU A 108 2.83 9.00 0.05
N ALA A 109 1.94 9.99 0.12
CA ALA A 109 2.13 11.17 0.96
C ALA A 109 2.21 10.84 2.45
N VAL A 110 1.27 10.03 2.94
CA VAL A 110 1.23 9.63 4.35
C VAL A 110 2.38 8.71 4.70
N LEU A 111 2.68 7.72 3.86
CA LEU A 111 3.73 6.76 4.12
C LEU A 111 5.13 7.38 4.01
N THR A 112 5.36 8.28 3.04
CA THR A 112 6.59 9.08 2.98
C THR A 112 6.76 9.88 4.25
N ALA A 113 5.69 10.48 4.78
CA ALA A 113 5.77 11.25 6.01
C ALA A 113 6.04 10.38 7.25
N MET A 114 5.51 9.16 7.29
CA MET A 114 5.81 8.19 8.35
C MET A 114 7.27 7.71 8.27
N ALA A 115 7.72 7.29 7.09
CA ALA A 115 9.07 6.75 6.85
C ALA A 115 10.21 7.71 7.24
N GLU A 116 9.95 9.00 7.22
CA GLU A 116 10.90 10.05 7.59
C GLU A 116 10.93 10.37 9.08
N ARG A 117 9.93 9.91 9.85
CA ARG A 117 9.77 10.24 11.27
C ARG A 117 9.99 9.06 12.21
N VAL A 118 9.96 7.84 11.70
CA VAL A 118 10.19 6.63 12.48
C VAL A 118 11.69 6.41 12.71
N ASP A 119 12.02 5.82 13.85
CA ASP A 119 13.35 5.36 14.22
C ASP A 119 13.23 4.13 15.15
N GLU A 120 14.35 3.53 15.55
CA GLU A 120 14.37 2.32 16.39
C GLU A 120 13.61 2.48 17.72
N ASN A 121 13.54 3.70 18.27
CA ASN A 121 12.80 4.00 19.50
C ASN A 121 11.35 4.40 19.22
N HIS A 122 11.02 4.72 17.97
CA HIS A 122 9.72 5.19 17.50
C HIS A 122 9.27 4.39 16.27
N PRO A 123 8.95 3.09 16.42
CA PRO A 123 8.51 2.27 15.30
C PRO A 123 7.13 2.72 14.79
N GLY A 124 6.89 2.49 13.50
CA GLY A 124 5.64 2.79 12.82
C GLY A 124 4.75 1.56 12.61
N LEU A 125 3.45 1.79 12.53
CA LEU A 125 2.44 0.79 12.14
C LEU A 125 1.58 1.33 11.01
N PHE A 126 1.62 0.67 9.86
CA PHE A 126 0.79 1.00 8.71
C PHE A 126 -0.24 -0.11 8.46
N LEU A 127 -1.50 0.20 8.73
CA LEU A 127 -2.64 -0.67 8.46
C LEU A 127 -3.26 -0.22 7.14
N TRP A 128 -3.28 -1.08 6.14
CA TRP A 128 -3.75 -0.73 4.80
C TRP A 128 -4.83 -1.70 4.34
N GLU A 129 -6.04 -1.18 4.15
CA GLU A 129 -7.20 -1.97 3.74
C GLU A 129 -7.46 -1.86 2.24
N ASP A 130 -7.66 -3.02 1.61
CA ASP A 130 -8.07 -3.21 0.22
C ASP A 130 -7.30 -2.32 -0.78
N PRO A 131 -5.96 -2.48 -0.87
CA PRO A 131 -5.09 -1.68 -1.75
C PRO A 131 -5.45 -1.79 -3.24
N GLU A 132 -6.14 -2.86 -3.64
CA GLU A 132 -6.62 -3.09 -5.00
C GLU A 132 -7.77 -2.17 -5.41
N LEU A 133 -8.47 -1.54 -4.46
CA LEU A 133 -9.64 -0.73 -4.78
C LEU A 133 -9.25 0.42 -5.69
N PHE A 134 -9.99 0.56 -6.79
CA PHE A 134 -9.79 1.59 -7.82
C PHE A 134 -8.49 1.48 -8.64
N MET A 135 -7.72 0.41 -8.47
CA MET A 135 -6.43 0.24 -9.12
C MET A 135 -6.50 -0.70 -10.32
N HIS A 136 -5.92 -0.27 -11.45
CA HIS A 136 -5.59 -1.18 -12.54
C HIS A 136 -4.45 -2.13 -12.09
N PRO A 137 -4.45 -3.44 -12.42
CA PRO A 137 -3.45 -4.40 -11.93
C PRO A 137 -1.99 -3.96 -12.14
N ALA A 138 -1.67 -3.38 -13.30
CA ALA A 138 -0.31 -2.88 -13.57
C ALA A 138 0.10 -1.72 -12.64
N SER A 139 -0.82 -0.83 -12.29
CA SER A 139 -0.55 0.28 -11.37
C SER A 139 -0.55 -0.20 -9.92
N LEU A 140 -1.37 -1.20 -9.58
CA LEU A 140 -1.35 -1.87 -8.28
C LEU A 140 0.02 -2.49 -8.00
N GLN A 141 0.58 -3.23 -8.96
CA GLN A 141 1.92 -3.80 -8.86
C GLN A 141 2.97 -2.74 -8.52
N ARG A 142 2.99 -1.63 -9.28
CA ARG A 142 3.95 -0.56 -9.05
C ARG A 142 3.73 0.14 -7.72
N LEU A 143 2.47 0.37 -7.32
CA LEU A 143 2.15 0.94 -6.01
C LEU A 143 2.64 0.05 -4.87
N LEU A 144 2.32 -1.25 -4.90
CA LEU A 144 2.77 -2.20 -3.89
C LEU A 144 4.30 -2.23 -3.80
N GLN A 145 4.99 -2.23 -4.96
CA GLN A 145 6.44 -2.14 -5.02
C GLN A 145 6.98 -0.87 -4.36
N GLN A 146 6.41 0.30 -4.67
CA GLN A 146 6.84 1.57 -4.08
C GLN A 146 6.58 1.63 -2.57
N VAL A 147 5.43 1.10 -2.12
CA VAL A 147 5.10 1.01 -0.69
C VAL A 147 6.08 0.11 0.04
N MET A 148 6.41 -1.07 -0.49
CA MET A 148 7.39 -1.97 0.11
C MET A 148 8.79 -1.35 0.15
N GLN A 149 9.23 -0.69 -0.94
CA GLN A 149 10.51 0.02 -0.97
C GLN A 149 10.59 1.17 0.06
N LEU A 150 9.48 1.84 0.35
CA LEU A 150 9.43 2.91 1.36
C LEU A 150 9.61 2.39 2.79
N VAL A 151 9.22 1.14 3.06
CA VAL A 151 9.21 0.57 4.42
C VAL A 151 10.34 -0.43 4.70
N GLU A 152 10.95 -1.00 3.67
CA GLU A 152 11.93 -2.11 3.78
C GLU A 152 13.08 -1.83 4.76
N GLU A 153 13.64 -0.62 4.74
CA GLU A 153 14.77 -0.23 5.60
C GLU A 153 14.33 0.61 6.81
N LYS A 154 13.04 0.58 7.14
CA LYS A 154 12.45 1.39 8.21
C LYS A 154 11.82 0.48 9.26
N PRO A 155 11.79 0.89 10.54
CA PRO A 155 11.09 0.15 11.59
C PRO A 155 9.57 0.38 11.45
N ILE A 156 8.99 0.01 10.31
CA ILE A 156 7.56 0.12 9.98
C ILE A 156 7.01 -1.27 9.75
N GLN A 157 6.04 -1.66 10.56
CA GLN A 157 5.27 -2.87 10.32
C GLN A 157 4.05 -2.54 9.44
N VAL A 158 3.89 -3.28 8.35
CA VAL A 158 2.72 -3.16 7.47
C VAL A 158 1.78 -4.34 7.71
N PHE A 159 0.52 -4.04 8.01
CA PHE A 159 -0.57 -5.01 7.93
C PHE A 159 -1.48 -4.64 6.78
N LEU A 160 -1.80 -5.62 5.96
CA LEU A 160 -2.62 -5.44 4.78
C LEU A 160 -3.78 -6.43 4.82
N SER A 161 -4.99 -5.92 4.66
CA SER A 161 -6.17 -6.75 4.39
C SER A 161 -6.54 -6.61 2.91
N SER A 162 -6.91 -7.71 2.28
CA SER A 162 -7.29 -7.73 0.87
C SER A 162 -8.12 -8.97 0.58
N GLN A 163 -9.04 -8.84 -0.37
CA GLN A 163 -9.76 -9.98 -0.97
C GLN A 163 -9.23 -10.30 -2.36
N SER A 164 -8.30 -9.52 -2.90
CA SER A 164 -7.71 -9.69 -4.23
C SER A 164 -6.61 -10.74 -4.24
N LEU A 165 -6.76 -11.72 -5.15
CA LEU A 165 -5.69 -12.67 -5.45
C LEU A 165 -4.49 -11.95 -6.10
N GLU A 166 -4.73 -10.90 -6.88
CA GLU A 166 -3.70 -10.08 -7.50
C GLU A 166 -2.83 -9.41 -6.43
N THR A 167 -3.40 -8.82 -5.38
CA THR A 167 -2.63 -8.24 -4.27
C THR A 167 -1.75 -9.30 -3.60
N VAL A 168 -2.32 -10.47 -3.29
CA VAL A 168 -1.58 -11.58 -2.67
C VAL A 168 -0.45 -12.06 -3.59
N ALA A 169 -0.73 -12.25 -4.88
CA ALA A 169 0.24 -12.72 -5.86
C ALA A 169 1.37 -11.70 -6.07
N LEU A 170 1.04 -10.41 -6.21
CA LEU A 170 2.01 -9.34 -6.43
C LEU A 170 2.97 -9.16 -5.25
N LEU A 171 2.46 -9.21 -4.01
CA LEU A 171 3.31 -9.17 -2.82
C LEU A 171 4.18 -10.40 -2.69
N THR A 172 3.61 -11.59 -2.86
CA THR A 172 4.38 -12.85 -2.80
C THR A 172 5.51 -12.84 -3.82
N HIS A 173 5.20 -12.40 -5.04
CA HIS A 173 6.19 -12.27 -6.12
C HIS A 173 7.27 -11.23 -5.83
N TYR A 174 6.92 -10.09 -5.24
CA TYR A 174 7.88 -9.06 -4.82
C TYR A 174 8.93 -9.64 -3.86
N PHE A 175 8.48 -10.35 -2.82
CA PHE A 175 9.38 -10.98 -1.83
C PHE A 175 10.17 -12.15 -2.43
N HIS A 176 9.55 -12.94 -3.32
CA HIS A 176 10.23 -14.04 -4.01
C HIS A 176 11.39 -13.55 -4.89
N LYS A 177 11.16 -12.49 -5.67
CA LYS A 177 12.19 -11.91 -6.55
C LYS A 177 13.42 -11.37 -5.82
N LYS A 178 13.25 -10.87 -4.60
CA LYS A 178 14.37 -10.29 -3.83
C LYS A 178 15.26 -11.34 -3.16
N ALA A 179 14.94 -12.63 -3.27
CA ALA A 179 15.67 -13.73 -2.60
C ALA A 179 15.86 -13.48 -1.08
N ILE A 180 14.94 -12.72 -0.49
CA ILE A 180 14.89 -12.46 0.94
C ILE A 180 14.50 -13.77 1.62
N ASN A 181 14.92 -13.97 2.88
CA ASN A 181 14.36 -15.01 3.77
C ASN A 181 12.85 -14.73 3.99
N GLY A 182 12.03 -14.97 2.97
CA GLY A 182 10.65 -14.47 2.87
C GLY A 182 9.71 -15.00 3.96
N SER A 183 10.13 -16.03 4.72
CA SER A 183 9.39 -16.56 5.85
C SER A 183 9.36 -15.63 7.09
N GLU A 184 10.35 -14.74 7.26
CA GLU A 184 10.39 -13.81 8.39
C GLU A 184 9.68 -12.48 8.06
N GLU A 185 9.77 -12.04 6.81
CA GLU A 185 9.28 -10.72 6.38
C GLU A 185 7.84 -10.71 5.86
N LEU A 186 7.34 -11.83 5.31
CA LEU A 186 5.96 -11.96 4.86
C LEU A 186 5.22 -13.06 5.60
N ARG A 187 4.10 -12.70 6.22
CA ARG A 187 3.15 -13.64 6.82
C ARG A 187 1.78 -13.40 6.25
N ALA A 188 1.17 -14.46 5.71
CA ALA A 188 -0.18 -14.41 5.17
C ALA A 188 -1.14 -15.20 6.07
N PHE A 189 -2.30 -14.61 6.32
CA PHE A 189 -3.38 -15.22 7.09
C PHE A 189 -4.65 -15.19 6.25
N ARG A 190 -5.32 -16.33 6.14
CA ARG A 190 -6.70 -16.38 5.66
C ARG A 190 -7.61 -16.39 6.86
N LEU A 191 -8.53 -15.43 6.89
CA LEU A 191 -9.53 -15.31 7.94
C LEU A 191 -10.88 -15.79 7.41
N ASN A 192 -11.63 -16.53 8.22
CA ASN A 192 -12.98 -16.98 7.91
C ASN A 192 -13.89 -16.79 9.12
N LEU A 193 -15.12 -16.32 8.92
CA LEU A 193 -16.11 -16.16 9.99
C LEU A 193 -17.23 -17.18 9.78
N GLU A 194 -17.35 -18.13 10.69
CA GLU A 194 -18.37 -19.19 10.62
C GLU A 194 -19.10 -19.32 11.96
N GLY A 195 -20.42 -19.18 11.94
CA GLY A 195 -21.25 -19.25 13.14
C GLY A 195 -20.89 -18.22 14.23
N GLY A 196 -20.33 -17.07 13.85
CA GLY A 196 -19.85 -16.03 14.78
C GLY A 196 -18.46 -16.28 15.37
N ASN A 197 -17.78 -17.36 14.99
CA ASN A 197 -16.40 -17.64 15.39
C ASN A 197 -15.43 -17.28 14.27
N LEU A 198 -14.35 -16.58 14.61
CA LEU A 198 -13.28 -16.23 13.67
C LEU A 198 -12.24 -17.36 13.63
N TYR A 199 -12.05 -17.94 12.47
CA TYR A 199 -11.03 -18.94 12.16
C TYR A 199 -9.91 -18.29 11.35
N ALA A 200 -8.68 -18.72 11.60
CA ALA A 200 -7.51 -18.28 10.86
C ALA A 200 -6.71 -19.49 10.36
N ALA A 201 -6.30 -19.45 9.10
CA ALA A 201 -5.31 -20.34 8.52
C ALA A 201 -4.06 -19.53 8.18
N THR A 202 -2.89 -20.03 8.54
CA THR A 202 -1.61 -19.37 8.26
C THR A 202 -0.96 -19.97 7.02
N PHE A 203 -0.49 -19.11 6.13
CA PHE A 203 0.34 -19.49 4.99
C PHE A 203 1.77 -19.05 5.27
N HIS A 204 2.67 -20.02 5.34
CA HIS A 204 4.10 -19.75 5.26
C HIS A 204 4.46 -19.34 3.83
N PHE A 205 5.50 -18.52 3.70
CA PHE A 205 5.94 -17.96 2.43
C PHE A 205 6.15 -19.03 1.33
N GLU A 206 6.89 -20.09 1.63
CA GLU A 206 7.17 -21.18 0.67
C GLU A 206 5.89 -21.87 0.17
N ASN A 207 4.92 -22.07 1.07
CA ASN A 207 3.62 -22.64 0.71
C ASN A 207 2.87 -21.68 -0.22
N LEU A 208 2.89 -20.39 0.08
CA LEU A 208 2.20 -19.38 -0.71
C LEU A 208 2.78 -19.28 -2.13
N VAL A 209 4.10 -19.28 -2.27
CA VAL A 209 4.79 -19.33 -3.58
C VAL A 209 4.37 -20.58 -4.36
N THR A 210 4.50 -21.76 -3.74
CA THR A 210 4.16 -23.04 -4.38
C THR A 210 2.70 -23.08 -4.86
N TRP A 211 1.78 -22.55 -4.06
CA TRP A 211 0.36 -22.50 -4.40
C TRP A 211 0.10 -21.62 -5.62
N LEU A 212 0.66 -20.42 -5.62
CA LEU A 212 0.48 -19.46 -6.71
C LEU A 212 1.12 -19.96 -8.01
N ASP A 213 2.29 -20.61 -7.94
CA ASP A 213 2.97 -21.21 -9.11
C ASP A 213 2.16 -22.36 -9.73
N GLN A 214 1.45 -23.11 -8.90
CA GLN A 214 0.52 -24.17 -9.35
C GLN A 214 -0.83 -23.61 -9.83
N GLY A 215 -1.01 -22.29 -9.75
CA GLY A 215 -2.24 -21.62 -10.12
C GLY A 215 -3.41 -21.82 -9.15
N MET A 216 -3.10 -22.23 -7.92
CA MET A 216 -4.06 -22.36 -6.84
C MET A 216 -4.33 -21.00 -6.19
N ASP A 217 -5.55 -20.86 -5.69
CA ASP A 217 -5.98 -19.65 -5.01
C ASP A 217 -6.04 -19.89 -3.49
N PRO A 218 -5.14 -19.26 -2.71
CA PRO A 218 -5.06 -19.45 -1.26
C PRO A 218 -6.32 -19.00 -0.51
N ARG A 219 -7.21 -18.20 -1.15
CA ARG A 219 -8.49 -17.77 -0.56
C ARG A 219 -9.47 -18.93 -0.37
N PHE A 220 -9.33 -20.00 -1.13
CA PHE A 220 -10.30 -21.10 -1.20
C PHE A 220 -9.83 -22.42 -0.56
N LEU A 221 -8.85 -22.37 0.35
CA LEU A 221 -8.34 -23.55 1.05
C LEU A 221 -9.48 -24.39 1.67
N GLY A 222 -9.62 -25.63 1.20
CA GLY A 222 -10.66 -26.58 1.65
C GLY A 222 -12.03 -26.47 0.96
N VAL A 223 -12.16 -25.61 -0.06
CA VAL A 223 -13.37 -25.54 -0.93
C VAL A 223 -13.11 -26.37 -2.19
N VAL A 224 -13.91 -27.41 -2.39
CA VAL A 224 -13.78 -28.42 -3.46
C VAL A 224 -13.91 -27.79 -4.86
N ASP A 225 -13.06 -28.22 -5.79
CA ASP A 225 -13.06 -27.99 -7.25
C ASP A 225 -13.61 -26.64 -7.73
N LEU A 226 -12.73 -25.64 -7.73
CA LEU A 226 -12.97 -24.42 -8.51
C LEU A 226 -12.57 -24.67 -9.97
N PRO A 227 -13.45 -24.39 -10.96
CA PRO A 227 -13.14 -24.58 -12.38
C PRO A 227 -12.15 -23.53 -12.94
N PHE A 228 -11.59 -22.68 -12.09
CA PHE A 228 -10.71 -21.58 -12.46
C PHE A 228 -9.31 -21.85 -11.90
N SER A 229 -8.34 -22.03 -12.80
CA SER A 229 -6.93 -21.95 -12.45
C SER A 229 -6.45 -20.53 -12.70
N TYR A 230 -5.79 -19.92 -11.72
CA TYR A 230 -5.14 -18.63 -11.88
C TYR A 230 -3.75 -18.87 -12.48
N ARG A 231 -3.32 -18.07 -13.47
CA ARG A 231 -1.92 -18.08 -13.91
C ARG A 231 -1.45 -16.64 -14.01
N TYR A 232 -0.51 -16.27 -13.15
CA TYR A 232 0.13 -14.97 -13.24
C TYR A 232 1.14 -14.97 -14.38
N ASN A 233 0.74 -14.46 -15.54
CA ASN A 233 1.65 -14.26 -16.67
C ASN A 233 2.22 -12.84 -16.59
N ILE A 234 3.52 -12.73 -16.33
CA ILE A 234 4.23 -11.47 -16.49
C ILE A 234 4.48 -11.29 -17.97
N ALA A 235 3.95 -10.22 -18.57
CA ALA A 235 4.53 -9.71 -19.79
C ALA A 235 5.93 -9.20 -19.42
N GLU A 236 6.95 -10.03 -19.60
CA GLU A 236 8.31 -9.51 -19.73
C GLU A 236 8.21 -8.44 -20.81
N ALA A 237 8.74 -7.25 -20.55
CA ALA A 237 8.84 -6.23 -21.56
C ALA A 237 9.66 -6.83 -22.71
N SER A 238 8.96 -7.35 -23.71
CA SER A 238 9.56 -7.81 -24.96
C SER A 238 10.34 -6.62 -25.49
N THR A 239 11.64 -6.79 -25.57
CA THR A 239 12.51 -6.04 -26.47
C THR A 239 11.88 -6.09 -27.85
N LEU A 240 11.06 -5.11 -28.18
CA LEU A 240 10.68 -4.78 -29.56
C LEU A 240 11.83 -3.97 -30.17
N GLU A 241 12.98 -4.61 -30.26
CA GLU A 241 14.05 -4.31 -31.21
C GLU A 241 14.54 -5.67 -31.69
N GLU A 242 13.86 -6.19 -32.71
CA GLU A 242 14.43 -6.82 -33.91
C GLU A 242 13.29 -7.50 -34.70
N ASP A 243 13.29 -7.22 -36.02
CA ASP A 243 12.53 -7.85 -37.11
C ASP A 243 11.05 -7.44 -37.35
N ILE A 244 10.86 -6.27 -37.98
CA ILE A 244 10.50 -6.06 -39.43
C ILE A 244 10.29 -4.56 -39.69
#